data_AF-A0A9D3YLY0-F1
#
_entry.id   AF-A0A9D3YLY0-F1
#
_cell.length_a   1.000
_cell.length_b   1.000
_cell.length_c   1.000
_cell.angle_alpha   90.00
_cell.angle_beta   90.00
_cell.angle_gamma   90.00
#
_symmetry.space_group_name_H-M   'P 1'
#
loop_
_entity.id
_entity.type
_entity.pdbx_description
1 polymer ?
#
loop_
_entity_poly.entity_id
_entity_poly.type
_entity_poly.pdbx_seq_one_letter_code
_entity_poly.pdbx_strand_id
1 'polypeptide(L)'
;MMTATFGEFMSHIERVKQQYSAVKNIKDKLPHGHLLIQMAVSENYTGNTLEEIQSVYWNNCLISLHPVVIYFRGEENELKHTSYVHV
;
A
#
# COMPACT_ATOMS: atom_id res chain seq x y z
N MET A 1 -0.11 30.79 9.21
CA MET A 1 0.39 29.43 9.50
C MET A 1 -0.73 28.39 9.41
N MET A 2 -1.86 28.56 10.12
CA MET A 2 -3.01 27.62 10.11
C MET A 2 -3.75 27.49 8.75
N THR A 3 -3.75 28.54 7.92
CA THR A 3 -4.35 28.51 6.57
C THR A 3 -3.51 27.73 5.57
N ALA A 4 -2.18 27.71 5.73
CA ALA A 4 -1.28 26.96 4.87
C ALA A 4 -1.40 25.45 5.11
N THR A 5 -1.44 25.03 6.37
CA THR A 5 -1.63 23.61 6.75
C THR A 5 -2.99 23.07 6.32
N PHE A 6 -4.04 23.90 6.36
CA PHE A 6 -5.35 23.52 5.84
C PHE A 6 -5.34 23.34 4.31
N GLY A 7 -4.66 24.21 3.57
CA GLY A 7 -4.49 24.08 2.12
C GLY A 7 -3.71 22.82 1.72
N GLU A 8 -2.64 22.50 2.45
CA GLU A 8 -1.86 21.27 2.27
C GLU A 8 -2.68 20.02 2.56
N PHE A 9 -3.49 20.04 3.63
CA PHE A 9 -4.40 18.95 3.97
C PHE A 9 -5.45 18.73 2.87
N MET A 10 -6.11 19.78 2.41
CA MET A 10 -7.09 19.66 1.32
C MET A 10 -6.46 19.14 0.03
N SER A 11 -5.25 19.60 -0.29
CA SER A 11 -4.49 19.09 -1.45
C SER A 11 -4.15 17.61 -1.29
N HIS A 12 -3.80 17.16 -0.08
CA HIS A 12 -3.60 15.74 0.21
C HIS A 12 -4.87 14.92 -0.03
N ILE A 13 -6.02 15.36 0.49
CA ILE A 13 -7.30 14.69 0.29
C ILE A 13 -7.65 14.55 -1.19
N GLU A 14 -7.46 15.62 -1.97
CA GLU A 14 -7.71 15.57 -3.41
C GLU A 14 -6.79 14.61 -4.15
N ARG A 15 -5.48 14.57 -3.81
CA ARG A 15 -4.55 13.58 -4.37
C ARG A 15 -4.97 12.16 -4.05
N VAL A 16 -5.37 11.90 -2.81
CA VAL A 16 -5.86 10.57 -2.38
C VAL A 16 -7.07 10.17 -3.22
N LYS A 17 -8.08 11.03 -3.36
CA LYS A 17 -9.26 10.75 -4.20
C LYS A 17 -8.88 10.44 -5.65
N GLN A 18 -7.97 11.23 -6.23
CA GLN A 18 -7.50 11.03 -7.60
C GLN A 18 -6.79 9.68 -7.77
N GLN A 19 -5.94 9.30 -6.80
CA GLN A 19 -5.25 8.01 -6.80
C GLN A 19 -6.24 6.84 -6.74
N TYR A 20 -7.23 6.89 -5.83
CA TYR A 20 -8.26 5.85 -5.75
C TYR A 20 -9.08 5.75 -7.04
N SER A 21 -9.46 6.89 -7.62
CA SER A 21 -10.19 6.93 -8.90
C SER A 21 -9.36 6.35 -10.05
N ALA A 22 -8.09 6.71 -10.15
CA ALA A 22 -7.19 6.17 -11.17
C ALA A 22 -7.02 4.65 -11.05
N VAL A 23 -6.78 4.14 -9.84
CA VAL A 23 -6.65 2.70 -9.59
C VAL A 23 -7.94 1.96 -9.93
N LYS A 24 -9.10 2.52 -9.54
CA LYS A 24 -10.41 1.95 -9.91
C LYS A 24 -10.59 1.89 -11.42
N ASN A 25 -10.28 2.96 -12.14
CA ASN A 25 -10.39 2.99 -13.60
C ASN A 25 -9.49 1.95 -14.28
N ILE A 26 -8.28 1.73 -13.77
CA ILE A 26 -7.38 0.69 -14.29
C ILE A 26 -7.97 -0.70 -14.03
N LYS A 27 -8.48 -0.95 -12.82
CA LYS A 27 -9.15 -2.21 -12.46
C LYS A 27 -10.35 -2.48 -13.37
N ASP A 28 -11.23 -1.49 -13.54
CA ASP A 28 -12.46 -1.59 -14.34
C ASP A 28 -12.16 -1.86 -15.83
N LYS A 29 -11.04 -1.35 -16.34
CA LYS A 29 -10.60 -1.51 -17.74
C LYS A 29 -9.52 -2.58 -17.93
N LEU A 30 -9.16 -3.33 -16.89
CA LEU A 30 -8.10 -4.33 -16.95
C LEU A 30 -8.44 -5.40 -18.00
N PRO A 31 -7.66 -5.54 -19.08
CA PRO A 31 -7.94 -6.52 -20.14
C PRO A 31 -7.70 -7.95 -19.68
N HIS A 32 -8.30 -8.91 -20.38
CA HIS A 32 -8.02 -10.32 -20.17
C HIS A 32 -6.55 -10.65 -20.48
N GLY A 33 -5.96 -11.59 -19.74
CA GLY A 33 -4.54 -11.95 -19.86
C GLY A 33 -3.55 -10.91 -19.32
N HIS A 34 -4.01 -9.78 -18.80
CA HIS A 34 -3.15 -8.76 -18.17
C HIS A 34 -3.25 -8.83 -16.65
N LEU A 35 -2.16 -8.43 -15.99
CA LEU A 35 -2.06 -8.33 -14.55
C LEU A 35 -1.88 -6.87 -14.14
N LEU A 36 -2.60 -6.45 -13.10
CA LEU A 36 -2.33 -5.21 -12.37
C LEU A 36 -1.70 -5.56 -11.04
N ILE A 37 -0.44 -5.17 -10.85
CA ILE A 37 0.31 -5.39 -9.61
C ILE A 37 0.30 -4.09 -8.81
N GLN A 38 -0.33 -4.11 -7.65
CA GLN A 38 -0.36 -3.00 -6.70
C GLN A 38 0.53 -3.34 -5.51
N MET A 39 1.67 -2.66 -5.39
CA MET A 39 2.61 -2.81 -4.29
C MET A 39 2.57 -1.55 -3.41
N ALA A 40 2.49 -1.72 -2.09
CA ALA A 40 2.64 -0.60 -1.17
C ALA A 40 4.13 -0.28 -0.97
N VAL A 41 4.44 0.97 -0.60
CA VAL A 41 5.79 1.31 -0.11
C VAL A 41 6.03 0.47 1.14
N SER A 42 7.17 -0.22 1.20
CA SER A 42 7.50 -1.13 2.28
C SER A 42 7.58 -0.38 3.61
N GLU A 43 6.81 -0.85 4.59
CA GLU A 43 6.91 -0.38 5.95
C GLU A 43 7.96 -1.23 6.68
N ASN A 44 8.88 -0.55 7.38
CA ASN A 44 9.87 -1.20 8.22
C ASN A 44 9.25 -1.46 9.59
N TYR A 45 9.08 -2.72 9.93
CA TYR A 45 8.64 -3.18 11.24
C TYR A 45 9.86 -3.47 12.11
N THR A 46 9.85 -2.90 13.31
CA THR A 46 10.82 -3.24 14.35
C THR A 46 10.39 -4.56 14.99
N GLY A 47 11.27 -5.56 14.98
CA GLY A 47 11.01 -6.89 15.56
C GLY A 47 11.05 -6.94 17.09
N ASN A 48 11.02 -5.79 17.78
CA ASN A 48 11.11 -5.73 19.24
C ASN A 48 9.76 -6.09 19.87
N THR A 49 9.79 -6.82 20.98
CA THR A 49 8.60 -6.99 21.83
C THR A 49 8.30 -5.73 22.63
N LEU A 50 7.01 -5.47 22.91
CA LEU A 50 6.51 -4.25 23.56
C LEU A 50 7.10 -3.98 24.97
N GLU A 51 7.74 -4.98 25.59
CA GLU A 51 8.29 -4.92 26.96
C GLU A 51 9.83 -4.99 27.01
N GLU A 52 10.53 -4.64 25.93
CA GLU A 52 11.99 -4.69 25.92
C GLU A 52 12.66 -3.49 26.62
N ILE A 53 13.69 -3.78 27.41
CA ILE A 53 14.54 -2.79 28.08
C ILE A 53 15.26 -1.96 27.00
N GLN A 54 15.41 -0.64 27.20
CA GLN A 54 15.98 0.28 26.20
C GLN A 54 17.38 -0.11 25.67
N SER A 55 18.15 -0.92 26.39
CA SER A 55 19.42 -1.46 25.91
C SER A 55 19.31 -2.39 24.70
N VAL A 56 18.12 -2.94 24.41
CA VAL A 56 17.87 -3.82 23.24
C VAL A 56 17.78 -3.03 21.93
N TYR A 57 17.56 -1.70 21.98
CA TYR A 57 17.54 -0.84 20.78
C TYR A 57 18.85 -0.86 19.98
N TRP A 58 19.97 -1.27 20.59
CA TRP A 58 21.28 -1.34 19.92
C TRP A 58 21.41 -2.52 18.95
N ASN A 59 20.54 -3.53 19.03
CA ASN A 59 20.53 -4.71 18.16
C ASN A 59 19.14 -4.91 17.51
N ASN A 60 18.53 -3.82 17.06
CA ASN A 60 17.20 -3.84 16.48
C ASN A 60 17.20 -4.51 15.10
N CYS A 61 16.43 -5.59 14.95
CA CYS A 61 16.17 -6.23 13.66
C CYS A 61 14.99 -5.51 12.99
N LEU A 62 15.28 -4.79 11.90
CA LEU A 62 14.26 -4.18 11.05
C LEU A 62 13.85 -5.18 9.97
N ILE A 63 12.54 -5.39 9.87
CA ILE A 63 11.90 -6.29 8.91
C ILE A 63 11.10 -5.41 7.95
N SER A 64 11.45 -5.40 6.67
CA SER A 64 10.73 -4.65 5.65
C SER A 64 9.63 -5.53 5.06
N LEU A 65 8.36 -5.15 5.23
CA LEU A 65 7.26 -5.90 4.60
C LEU A 65 6.91 -5.27 3.25
N HIS A 66 6.82 -6.12 2.23
CA HIS A 66 6.41 -5.77 0.87
C HIS A 66 5.05 -6.43 0.57
N PRO A 67 3.93 -5.81 0.96
CA PRO A 67 2.61 -6.29 0.58
C PRO A 67 2.34 -5.99 -0.89
N VAL A 68 1.90 -7.01 -1.62
CA VAL A 68 1.60 -6.96 -3.05
C VAL A 68 0.23 -7.55 -3.28
N VAL A 69 -0.61 -6.82 -4.04
CA VAL A 69 -1.92 -7.31 -4.51
C VAL A 69 -1.89 -7.39 -6.02
N ILE A 70 -2.15 -8.58 -6.56
CA ILE A 70 -2.19 -8.83 -8.00
C ILE A 70 -3.65 -8.98 -8.40
N TYR A 71 -4.12 -8.13 -9.31
CA TYR A 71 -5.46 -8.18 -9.90
C TYR A 71 -5.40 -8.75 -11.31
N PHE A 72 -6.42 -9.53 -11.68
CA PHE A 72 -6.55 -10.18 -12.99
C PHE A 72 -8.02 -10.45 -13.33
N ARG A 73 -8.30 -10.81 -14.59
CA ARG A 73 -9.65 -11.19 -15.04
C ARG A 73 -9.83 -12.70 -15.00
N GLY A 74 -10.94 -13.15 -14.40
CA GLY A 74 -11.38 -14.54 -14.44
C GLY A 74 -12.04 -14.92 -15.77
N GLU A 75 -12.52 -16.16 -15.86
CA GLU A 75 -13.15 -16.72 -17.06
C GLU A 75 -14.45 -15.98 -17.46
N GLU A 76 -15.21 -15.48 -16.47
CA GLU A 76 -16.43 -14.70 -16.68
C GLU A 76 -16.15 -13.19 -16.80
N ASN A 77 -14.88 -12.81 -17.03
CA ASN A 77 -14.40 -11.43 -17.07
C ASN A 77 -14.60 -10.66 -15.73
N GLU A 78 -14.80 -11.37 -14.64
CA GLU A 78 -14.85 -10.85 -13.28
C GLU A 78 -13.45 -10.45 -12.79
N LEU A 79 -13.35 -9.37 -12.02
CA LEU A 79 -12.08 -8.95 -11.44
C LEU A 79 -11.76 -9.83 -10.23
N LYS A 80 -10.67 -10.60 -10.32
CA LYS A 80 -10.11 -11.41 -9.22
C LYS A 80 -8.83 -10.77 -8.69
N HIS A 81 -8.43 -11.20 -7.49
CA HIS A 81 -7.16 -10.78 -6.91
C HIS A 81 -6.51 -11.88 -6.07
N THR A 82 -5.20 -11.76 -5.88
CA THR A 82 -4.42 -12.54 -4.92
C THR A 82 -3.44 -11.62 -4.20
N SER A 83 -3.26 -11.83 -2.90
CA SER A 83 -2.42 -10.99 -2.06
C SER A 83 -1.23 -11.78 -1.54
N TYR A 84 -0.05 -11.16 -1.58
CA TYR A 84 1.21 -11.71 -1.11
C TYR A 84 1.87 -10.72 -0.15
N VAL A 85 2.66 -11.26 0.78
CA VAL A 85 3.54 -10.46 1.63
C VAL A 85 4.92 -11.07 1.53
N HIS A 86 5.90 -10.24 1.16
CA HIS A 86 7.31 -10.61 1.16
C HIS A 86 8.05 -9.84 2.26
N VAL A 87 9.10 -10.46 2.79
CA VAL A 87 9.96 -9.95 3.86
C VAL A 87 11.35 -9.70 3.31
#